data_AF-A0A838V8J9-F1
#
_entry.id   AF-A0A838V8J9-F1
#
_cell.length_a   1.000
_cell.length_b   1.000
_cell.length_c   1.000
_cell.angle_alpha   90.00
_cell.angle_beta   90.00
_cell.angle_gamma   90.00
#
_symmetry.space_group_name_H-M   'P 1'
#
loop_
_entity.id
_entity.type
_entity.pdbx_description
1 polymer ?
#
loop_
_entity_poly.entity_id
_entity_poly.type
_entity_poly.pdbx_seq_one_letter_code
_entity_poly.pdbx_strand_id
1 'polypeptide(L)'
;MTNGDDTMPHWRRWVLVIWLLAAAVFLVMRWPFIQHYILPDTDDNMRMAQVRALLNGQAWYDLRQYKLNPPVGYNIHWSRFVDLPLAAIQLIVRPFAGALTAERAAAAIGPMLPLGVALFGMALTVRRLVDQRAFAIGAGLVLCCQTSLLMFMPQRVDHHGWQLAFLVLTIAGLSDP
;
A
#
# COMPACT_ATOMS: atom_id res chain seq x y z
N MET A 1 36.70 -18.86 -4.75
CA MET A 1 35.75 -18.81 -3.63
C MET A 1 36.14 -17.63 -2.75
N THR A 2 35.73 -16.41 -3.12
CA THR A 2 35.92 -15.23 -2.28
C THR A 2 34.70 -15.13 -1.40
N ASN A 3 34.90 -15.25 -0.09
CA ASN A 3 33.90 -14.95 0.92
C ASN A 3 33.37 -13.54 0.65
N GLY A 4 32.18 -13.44 0.07
CA GLY A 4 31.53 -12.19 -0.25
C GLY A 4 30.99 -11.61 1.04
N ASP A 5 31.83 -10.89 1.77
CA ASP A 5 31.40 -10.02 2.86
C ASP A 5 30.22 -9.19 2.35
N ASP A 6 29.04 -9.38 2.94
CA ASP A 6 27.86 -8.57 2.69
C ASP A 6 28.22 -7.16 3.17
N THR A 7 28.81 -6.35 2.28
CA THR A 7 29.50 -5.09 2.66
C THR A 7 28.56 -4.05 3.30
N MET A 8 27.25 -4.32 3.35
CA MET A 8 26.25 -3.55 4.08
C MET A 8 25.22 -4.46 4.76
N PRO A 9 25.51 -5.00 5.95
CA PRO A 9 24.63 -5.92 6.70
C PRO A 9 23.31 -5.27 7.16
N HIS A 10 23.06 -4.01 6.81
CA HIS A 10 21.94 -3.20 7.30
C HIS A 10 21.10 -2.55 6.18
N TRP A 11 21.28 -2.92 4.91
CA TRP A 11 20.51 -2.32 3.80
C TRP A 11 18.99 -2.40 4.00
N ARG A 12 18.49 -3.50 4.58
CA ARG A 12 17.06 -3.69 4.91
C ARG A 12 16.58 -2.64 5.93
N ARG A 13 17.41 -2.32 6.93
CA ARG A 13 17.12 -1.26 7.92
C ARG A 13 17.08 0.10 7.25
N TRP A 14 17.99 0.36 6.30
CA TRP A 14 17.97 1.59 5.52
C TRP A 14 16.73 1.71 4.64
N VAL A 15 16.30 0.64 3.96
CA VAL A 15 15.03 0.63 3.21
C VAL A 15 13.84 0.89 4.14
N LEU A 16 13.83 0.28 5.33
CA LEU A 16 12.81 0.55 6.34
C LEU A 16 12.79 2.03 6.74
N VAL A 17 13.96 2.63 6.99
CA VAL A 17 14.08 4.07 7.31
C VAL A 17 13.58 4.93 6.15
N ILE A 18 13.97 4.63 4.90
CA ILE A 18 13.50 5.35 3.70
C ILE A 18 11.98 5.27 3.61
N TRP A 19 11.40 4.09 3.82
CA TRP A 19 9.95 3.89 3.80
C TRP A 19 9.25 4.70 4.89
N LEU A 20 9.74 4.65 6.14
CA LEU A 20 9.16 5.40 7.26
C LEU A 20 9.25 6.92 7.05
N LEU A 21 10.38 7.41 6.52
CA LEU A 21 10.55 8.83 6.18
C LEU A 21 9.61 9.26 5.05
N ALA A 22 9.52 8.47 3.97
CA ALA A 22 8.59 8.74 2.88
C ALA A 22 7.12 8.75 3.37
N ALA A 23 6.75 7.76 4.20
CA ALA A 23 5.43 7.68 4.81
C ALA A 23 5.14 8.91 5.69
N ALA A 24 6.08 9.32 6.54
CA ALA A 24 5.94 10.51 7.37
C ALA A 24 5.76 11.78 6.52
N VAL A 25 6.57 11.95 5.46
CA VAL A 25 6.44 13.07 4.53
C VAL A 25 5.08 13.06 3.86
N PHE A 26 4.60 11.91 3.37
CA PHE A 26 3.29 11.82 2.71
C PHE A 26 2.13 12.09 3.67
N LEU A 27 2.21 11.62 4.91
CA LEU A 27 1.23 11.94 5.94
C LEU A 27 1.16 13.44 6.22
N VAL A 28 2.31 14.11 6.31
CA VAL A 28 2.37 15.58 6.49
C VAL A 28 1.79 16.30 5.28
N MET A 29 2.19 15.92 4.06
CA MET A 29 1.69 16.53 2.82
C MET A 29 0.18 16.35 2.64
N ARG A 30 -0.36 15.19 3.04
CA ARG A 30 -1.78 14.84 2.90
C ARG A 30 -2.61 15.11 4.15
N TRP A 31 -2.04 15.74 5.18
CA TRP A 31 -2.72 15.94 6.45
C TRP A 31 -4.10 16.61 6.32
N PRO A 32 -4.29 17.68 5.51
CA PRO A 32 -5.61 18.29 5.33
C PRO A 32 -6.64 17.32 4.72
N PHE A 33 -6.22 16.47 3.77
CA PHE A 33 -7.08 15.47 3.14
C PHE A 33 -7.46 14.36 4.13
N ILE A 34 -6.51 13.92 4.95
CA ILE A 34 -6.74 12.96 6.04
C ILE A 34 -7.76 13.52 7.03
N GLN A 35 -7.56 14.76 7.49
CA GLN A 35 -8.43 15.39 8.48
C GLN A 35 -9.87 15.58 7.98
N HIS A 36 -10.05 15.89 6.70
CA HIS A 36 -11.38 16.06 6.11
C HIS A 36 -11.93 14.77 5.49
N TYR A 37 -11.20 13.66 5.61
CA TYR A 37 -11.55 12.37 5.02
C TYR A 37 -11.88 12.46 3.52
N ILE A 38 -11.03 13.15 2.77
CA ILE A 38 -11.19 13.35 1.32
C ILE A 38 -10.56 12.17 0.59
N LEU A 39 -11.39 11.29 0.04
CA LEU A 39 -10.96 10.24 -0.88
C LEU A 39 -10.97 10.80 -2.30
N PRO A 40 -9.82 10.85 -2.99
CA PRO A 40 -9.65 11.65 -4.21
C PRO A 40 -10.19 10.97 -5.48
N ASP A 41 -10.48 9.67 -5.46
CA ASP A 41 -11.02 8.92 -6.60
C ASP A 41 -12.31 8.19 -6.25
N THR A 42 -13.15 7.91 -7.24
CA THR A 42 -14.37 7.10 -7.07
C THR A 42 -14.05 5.68 -6.61
N ASP A 43 -12.92 5.13 -7.06
CA ASP A 43 -12.50 3.78 -6.70
C ASP A 43 -12.07 3.70 -5.22
N ASP A 44 -11.45 4.77 -4.71
CA ASP A 44 -11.10 4.88 -3.29
C ASP A 44 -12.36 4.87 -2.40
N ASN A 45 -13.40 5.59 -2.82
CA ASN A 45 -14.70 5.60 -2.15
C ASN A 45 -15.36 4.22 -2.19
N MET A 46 -15.34 3.58 -3.36
CA MET A 46 -15.91 2.25 -3.55
C MET A 46 -15.19 1.19 -2.73
N ARG A 47 -13.85 1.26 -2.64
CA ARG A 47 -13.04 0.37 -1.80
C ARG A 47 -13.44 0.51 -0.34
N MET A 48 -13.57 1.73 0.17
CA MET A 48 -14.00 1.93 1.56
C MET A 48 -15.44 1.44 1.78
N ALA A 49 -16.31 1.49 0.76
CA ALA A 49 -17.63 0.85 0.84
C ALA A 49 -17.54 -0.68 0.93
N GLN A 50 -16.66 -1.34 0.17
CA GLN A 50 -16.40 -2.78 0.28
C GLN A 50 -15.87 -3.18 1.65
N VAL A 51 -14.91 -2.43 2.19
CA VAL A 51 -14.34 -2.67 3.53
C VAL A 51 -15.42 -2.54 4.61
N ARG A 52 -16.27 -1.50 4.55
CA ARG A 52 -17.40 -1.36 5.48
C ARG A 52 -18.36 -2.54 5.37
N ALA A 53 -18.66 -3.00 4.17
CA ALA A 53 -19.54 -4.15 3.96
C ALA A 53 -18.92 -5.44 4.51
N LEU A 54 -17.61 -5.66 4.32
CA LEU A 54 -16.86 -6.76 4.93
C LEU A 54 -17.01 -6.76 6.45
N LEU A 55 -16.71 -5.61 7.07
CA LEU A 55 -16.76 -5.45 8.52
C LEU A 55 -18.18 -5.56 9.10
N ASN A 56 -19.21 -5.34 8.27
CA ASN A 56 -20.62 -5.52 8.62
C ASN A 56 -21.16 -6.92 8.27
N GLY A 57 -20.30 -7.88 7.92
CA GLY A 57 -20.68 -9.28 7.75
C GLY A 57 -20.98 -9.72 6.32
N GLN A 58 -20.72 -8.89 5.29
CA GLN A 58 -20.84 -9.35 3.90
C GLN A 58 -19.82 -10.47 3.65
N ALA A 59 -20.30 -11.59 3.10
CA ALA A 59 -19.50 -12.80 2.89
C ALA A 59 -18.27 -12.55 2.02
N TRP A 60 -17.18 -13.28 2.28
CA TRP A 60 -15.88 -13.09 1.60
C TRP A 60 -15.99 -13.07 0.06
N TYR A 61 -16.73 -14.01 -0.54
CA TYR A 61 -16.90 -14.11 -2.00
C TYR A 61 -18.04 -13.26 -2.57
N ASP A 62 -18.85 -12.63 -1.72
CA ASP A 62 -19.84 -11.67 -2.18
C ASP A 62 -19.16 -10.32 -2.43
N LEU A 63 -18.80 -10.04 -3.68
CA LEU A 63 -18.19 -8.76 -4.10
C LEU A 63 -19.22 -7.74 -4.58
N ARG A 64 -20.52 -8.03 -4.43
CA ARG A 64 -21.58 -7.17 -4.90
C ARG A 64 -21.68 -5.90 -4.07
N GLN A 65 -21.86 -4.78 -4.76
CA GLN A 65 -22.19 -3.49 -4.17
C GLN A 65 -23.66 -3.21 -4.41
N TYR A 66 -24.48 -3.47 -3.38
CA TYR A 66 -25.94 -3.32 -3.44
C TYR A 66 -26.41 -1.86 -3.57
N LYS A 67 -25.53 -0.89 -3.31
CA LYS A 67 -25.80 0.53 -3.52
C LYS A 67 -25.68 0.94 -5.00
N LEU A 68 -25.10 0.08 -5.85
CA LEU A 68 -25.04 0.27 -7.30
C LEU A 68 -26.13 -0.55 -7.97
N ASN A 69 -26.77 -0.02 -9.02
CA ASN A 69 -27.81 -0.72 -9.78
C ASN A 69 -28.89 -1.39 -8.89
N PRO A 70 -29.57 -0.64 -8.01
CA PRO A 70 -30.60 -1.20 -7.14
C PRO A 70 -31.80 -1.73 -7.96
N PRO A 71 -32.47 -2.81 -7.53
CA PRO A 71 -32.20 -3.57 -6.29
C PRO A 71 -31.14 -4.67 -6.45
N VAL A 72 -30.70 -4.94 -7.69
CA VAL A 72 -29.88 -6.11 -8.01
C VAL A 72 -28.47 -6.02 -7.43
N GLY A 73 -27.90 -4.83 -7.35
CA GLY A 73 -26.49 -4.65 -7.03
C GLY A 73 -25.61 -4.77 -8.28
N TYR A 74 -24.34 -4.35 -8.15
CA TYR A 74 -23.33 -4.57 -9.19
C TYR A 74 -22.14 -5.36 -8.63
N ASN A 75 -21.63 -6.35 -9.37
CA ASN A 75 -20.46 -7.11 -8.93
C ASN A 75 -19.19 -6.31 -9.21
N ILE A 76 -18.39 -6.06 -8.18
CA ILE A 76 -17.10 -5.40 -8.31
C ILE A 76 -16.02 -6.47 -8.43
N HIS A 77 -15.26 -6.44 -9.51
CA HIS A 77 -14.25 -7.46 -9.85
C HIS A 77 -13.00 -7.45 -8.95
N TRP A 78 -12.98 -6.63 -7.90
CA TRP A 78 -11.80 -6.45 -7.05
C TRP A 78 -11.66 -7.57 -6.01
N SER A 79 -10.45 -8.07 -5.85
CA SER A 79 -10.11 -9.01 -4.78
C SER A 79 -10.28 -8.37 -3.39
N ARG A 80 -10.83 -9.15 -2.44
CA ARG A 80 -10.91 -8.79 -1.02
C ARG A 80 -9.56 -8.77 -0.30
N PHE A 81 -8.51 -9.29 -0.92
CA PHE A 81 -7.17 -9.27 -0.33
C PHE A 81 -6.75 -7.84 0.07
N VAL A 82 -7.07 -6.85 -0.77
CA VAL A 82 -6.74 -5.44 -0.55
C VAL A 82 -7.57 -4.83 0.59
N ASP A 83 -8.73 -5.41 0.91
CA ASP A 83 -9.59 -4.94 2.00
C ASP A 83 -8.99 -5.28 3.38
N LEU A 84 -8.22 -6.38 3.48
CA LEU A 84 -7.68 -6.89 4.74
C LEU A 84 -6.83 -5.88 5.53
N PRO A 85 -5.81 -5.22 4.95
CA PRO A 85 -5.03 -4.22 5.69
C PRO A 85 -5.90 -3.05 6.16
N LEU A 86 -6.85 -2.61 5.35
CA LEU A 86 -7.76 -1.51 5.69
C LEU A 86 -8.69 -1.91 6.84
N ALA A 87 -9.29 -3.10 6.76
CA ALA A 87 -10.14 -3.68 7.78
C ALA A 87 -9.38 -3.88 9.11
N ALA A 88 -8.15 -4.40 9.05
CA ALA A 88 -7.30 -4.60 10.22
C ALA A 88 -6.99 -3.28 10.94
N ILE A 89 -6.56 -2.25 10.20
CA ILE A 89 -6.32 -0.91 10.77
C ILE A 89 -7.60 -0.37 11.42
N GLN A 90 -8.76 -0.52 10.77
CA GLN A 90 -10.02 -0.07 11.35
C GLN A 90 -10.36 -0.79 12.66
N LEU A 91 -10.24 -2.13 12.69
CA LEU A 91 -10.52 -2.92 13.88
C LEU A 91 -9.59 -2.58 15.06
N ILE A 92 -8.33 -2.25 14.77
CA ILE A 92 -7.35 -1.85 15.79
C ILE A 92 -7.65 -0.44 16.31
N VAL A 93 -7.92 0.53 15.43
CA VAL A 93 -8.04 1.95 15.82
C VAL A 93 -9.42 2.28 16.41
N ARG A 94 -10.47 1.62 15.93
CA ARG A 94 -11.87 1.93 16.26
C ARG A 94 -12.17 1.93 17.77
N PRO A 95 -11.68 0.99 18.60
CA PRO A 95 -11.93 0.99 20.05
C PRO A 95 -11.37 2.21 20.78
N PHE A 96 -10.32 2.83 20.25
CA PHE A 96 -9.61 3.92 20.93
C PHE A 96 -10.04 5.31 20.46
N ALA A 97 -10.43 5.45 19.19
CA ALA A 97 -10.65 6.76 18.57
C ALA A 97 -11.96 6.88 17.77
N GLY A 98 -12.81 5.85 17.80
CA GLY A 98 -14.09 5.82 17.10
C GLY A 98 -14.00 5.45 15.61
N ALA A 99 -15.15 5.25 14.99
CA ALA A 99 -15.25 4.70 13.62
C ALA A 99 -14.66 5.65 12.55
N LEU A 100 -14.97 6.94 12.60
CA LEU A 100 -14.48 7.91 11.61
C LEU A 100 -12.95 8.02 11.63
N THR A 101 -12.35 8.08 12.82
CA THR A 101 -10.88 8.12 12.96
C THR A 101 -10.24 6.83 12.47
N ALA A 102 -10.88 5.68 12.71
CA ALA A 102 -10.42 4.39 12.23
C ALA A 102 -10.39 4.32 10.70
N GLU A 103 -11.42 4.83 10.03
CA GLU A 103 -11.45 4.92 8.56
C GLU A 103 -10.41 5.89 8.01
N ARG A 104 -10.23 7.05 8.65
CA ARG A 104 -9.15 8.01 8.31
C ARG A 104 -7.78 7.37 8.43
N ALA A 105 -7.52 6.65 9.53
CA ALA A 105 -6.26 5.95 9.76
C ALA A 105 -6.03 4.86 8.72
N ALA A 106 -7.05 4.05 8.41
CA ALA A 106 -6.95 3.03 7.37
C ALA A 106 -6.65 3.63 6.00
N ALA A 107 -7.35 4.71 5.62
CA ALA A 107 -7.11 5.39 4.35
C ALA A 107 -5.75 6.11 4.30
N ALA A 108 -5.21 6.55 5.44
CA ALA A 108 -3.90 7.17 5.51
C ALA A 108 -2.76 6.15 5.43
N ILE A 109 -2.87 5.05 6.19
CA ILE A 109 -1.78 4.08 6.39
C ILE A 109 -1.80 2.97 5.32
N GLY A 110 -2.99 2.49 4.94
CA GLY A 110 -3.18 1.37 4.03
C GLY A 110 -2.36 1.48 2.72
N PRO A 111 -2.42 2.61 1.99
CA PRO A 111 -1.67 2.80 0.73
C PRO A 111 -0.14 2.78 0.90
N MET A 112 0.36 3.08 2.10
CA MET A 112 1.79 3.11 2.38
C MET A 112 2.36 1.72 2.71
N LEU A 113 1.52 0.73 3.01
CA LEU A 113 1.96 -0.66 3.21
C LEU A 113 2.53 -1.27 1.90
N PRO A 114 1.83 -1.24 0.75
CA PRO A 114 2.41 -1.72 -0.50
C PRO A 114 3.59 -0.85 -0.98
N LEU A 115 3.69 0.42 -0.58
CA LEU A 115 4.90 1.22 -0.85
C LEU A 115 6.15 0.58 -0.24
N GLY A 116 6.07 0.12 1.01
CA GLY A 116 7.18 -0.55 1.68
C GLY A 116 7.61 -1.81 0.92
N VAL A 117 6.64 -2.59 0.43
CA VAL A 117 6.89 -3.78 -0.41
C VAL A 117 7.54 -3.40 -1.74
N ALA A 118 7.06 -2.34 -2.41
CA ALA A 118 7.63 -1.86 -3.67
C ALA A 118 9.07 -1.34 -3.49
N LEU A 119 9.33 -0.55 -2.45
CA LEU A 119 10.67 -0.05 -2.12
C LEU A 119 11.64 -1.21 -1.83
N PHE A 120 11.19 -2.19 -1.04
CA PHE A 120 12.00 -3.37 -0.73
C PHE A 120 12.28 -4.21 -1.98
N GLY A 121 11.26 -4.51 -2.77
CA GLY A 121 11.41 -5.27 -4.01
C GLY A 121 12.38 -4.59 -4.98
N MET A 122 12.24 -3.28 -5.19
CA MET A 122 13.12 -2.54 -6.10
C MET A 122 14.56 -2.48 -5.58
N ALA A 123 14.74 -2.21 -4.29
CA ALA A 123 16.05 -2.25 -3.65
C ALA A 123 16.71 -3.63 -3.80
N LEU A 124 15.95 -4.71 -3.60
CA LEU A 124 16.44 -6.08 -3.75
C LEU A 124 16.81 -6.39 -5.21
N THR A 125 15.97 -6.03 -6.17
CA THR A 125 16.24 -6.21 -7.61
C THR A 125 17.54 -5.53 -8.02
N VAL A 126 17.70 -4.24 -7.71
CA VAL A 126 18.89 -3.48 -8.09
C VAL A 126 20.14 -4.00 -7.37
N ARG A 127 20.02 -4.43 -6.11
CA ARG A 127 21.13 -5.09 -5.40
C ARG A 127 21.64 -6.35 -6.08
N ARG A 128 20.73 -7.14 -6.66
CA ARG A 128 21.04 -8.42 -7.29
C ARG A 128 21.56 -8.26 -8.72
N LEU A 129 20.96 -7.35 -9.49
CA LEU A 129 21.25 -7.20 -10.92
C LEU A 129 22.35 -6.17 -11.24
N VAL A 130 22.57 -5.18 -10.37
CA VAL A 130 23.48 -4.06 -10.66
C VAL A 130 24.69 -4.09 -9.73
N ASP A 131 24.49 -3.81 -8.45
CA ASP A 131 25.55 -3.82 -7.44
C ASP A 131 24.91 -3.87 -6.04
N GLN A 132 25.53 -4.59 -5.09
CA GLN A 132 25.03 -4.71 -3.72
C GLN A 132 24.81 -3.34 -3.04
N ARG A 133 25.55 -2.29 -3.40
CA ARG A 133 25.45 -0.95 -2.80
C ARG A 133 24.36 -0.10 -3.42
N ALA A 134 23.82 -0.48 -4.58
CA ALA A 134 22.85 0.31 -5.34
C ALA A 134 21.40 0.25 -4.80
N PHE A 135 21.18 -0.41 -3.66
CA PHE A 135 19.86 -0.57 -3.03
C PHE A 135 19.11 0.75 -2.80
N ALA A 136 19.82 1.79 -2.34
CA ALA A 136 19.23 3.11 -2.05
C ALA A 136 18.81 3.84 -3.33
N ILE A 137 19.56 3.64 -4.43
CA ILE A 137 19.21 4.17 -5.75
C ILE A 137 17.93 3.50 -6.23
N GLY A 138 17.83 2.16 -6.13
CA GLY A 138 16.62 1.43 -6.47
C GLY A 138 15.39 1.91 -5.71
N ALA A 139 15.48 2.02 -4.38
CA ALA A 139 14.41 2.59 -3.56
C ALA A 139 14.07 4.04 -3.96
N GLY A 140 15.08 4.87 -4.19
CA GLY A 140 14.91 6.27 -4.60
C GLY A 140 14.19 6.43 -5.94
N LEU A 141 14.45 5.55 -6.92
CA LEU A 141 13.77 5.59 -8.23
C LEU A 141 12.25 5.41 -8.11
N VAL A 142 11.78 4.55 -7.18
CA VAL A 142 10.34 4.42 -6.90
C VAL A 142 9.76 5.74 -6.40
N LEU A 143 10.49 6.44 -5.51
CA LEU A 143 10.08 7.74 -4.97
C LEU A 143 10.18 8.89 -5.97
N CYS A 144 10.93 8.73 -7.07
CA CYS A 144 11.03 9.73 -8.13
C CYS A 144 10.05 9.47 -9.30
N CYS A 145 9.47 8.28 -9.41
CA CYS A 145 8.53 7.93 -10.47
C CYS A 145 7.11 8.41 -10.12
N GLN A 146 6.83 9.69 -10.38
CA GLN A 146 5.59 10.34 -9.94
C GLN A 146 4.32 9.59 -10.34
N THR A 147 4.23 9.06 -11.56
CA THR A 147 3.04 8.34 -12.05
C THR A 147 2.72 7.11 -11.21
N SER A 148 3.74 6.35 -10.83
CA SER A 148 3.59 5.18 -9.96
C SER A 148 3.42 5.58 -8.50
N LEU A 149 4.18 6.59 -8.05
CA LEU A 149 4.19 7.06 -6.67
C LEU A 149 2.81 7.52 -6.21
N LEU A 150 2.04 8.14 -7.09
CA LEU A 150 0.68 8.60 -6.81
C LEU A 150 -0.26 7.47 -6.38
N MET A 151 0.01 6.20 -6.72
CA MET A 151 -0.81 5.05 -6.33
C MET A 151 -0.55 4.58 -4.88
N PHE A 152 0.46 5.13 -4.22
CA PHE A 152 0.83 4.82 -2.83
C PHE A 152 0.51 5.95 -1.84
N MET A 153 -0.05 7.05 -2.36
CA MET A 153 -0.33 8.24 -1.56
C MET A 153 -1.44 7.95 -0.54
N PRO A 154 -1.38 8.55 0.66
CA PRO A 154 -2.50 8.55 1.58
C PRO A 154 -3.82 8.89 0.86
N GLN A 155 -4.89 8.19 1.23
CA GLN A 155 -6.24 8.23 0.65
C GLN A 155 -6.40 7.52 -0.71
N ARG A 156 -5.32 7.09 -1.38
CA ARG A 156 -5.37 6.23 -2.58
C ARG A 156 -5.40 4.75 -2.18
N VAL A 157 -6.56 4.28 -1.77
CA VAL A 157 -6.77 2.95 -1.16
C VAL A 157 -7.10 1.85 -2.16
N ASP A 158 -7.21 2.16 -3.45
CA ASP A 158 -7.46 1.14 -4.47
C ASP A 158 -6.29 0.15 -4.67
N HIS A 159 -6.54 -0.91 -5.45
CA HIS A 159 -5.67 -2.06 -5.64
C HIS A 159 -4.40 -1.79 -6.47
N HIS A 160 -4.27 -0.65 -7.13
CA HIS A 160 -3.12 -0.33 -7.97
C HIS A 160 -1.78 -0.33 -7.22
N GLY A 161 -1.74 0.20 -6.00
CA GLY A 161 -0.52 0.17 -5.17
C GLY A 161 -0.05 -1.26 -4.91
N TRP A 162 -0.98 -2.19 -4.64
CA TRP A 162 -0.68 -3.60 -4.48
C TRP A 162 -0.26 -4.28 -5.78
N GLN A 163 -0.89 -3.95 -6.91
CA GLN A 163 -0.47 -4.45 -8.23
C GLN A 163 0.99 -4.07 -8.54
N LEU A 164 1.35 -2.80 -8.33
CA LEU A 164 2.71 -2.31 -8.53
C LEU A 164 3.70 -2.98 -7.56
N ALA A 165 3.34 -3.10 -6.28
CA ALA A 165 4.16 -3.75 -5.28
C ALA A 165 4.44 -5.22 -5.62
N PHE A 166 3.42 -5.97 -6.04
CA PHE A 166 3.58 -7.37 -6.44
C PHE A 166 4.29 -7.54 -7.77
N LEU A 167 4.11 -6.62 -8.72
CA LEU A 167 4.89 -6.60 -9.95
C LEU A 167 6.38 -6.49 -9.63
N VAL A 168 6.76 -5.52 -8.80
CA VAL A 168 8.16 -5.30 -8.42
C VAL A 168 8.69 -6.48 -7.59
N LEU A 169 7.87 -7.05 -6.70
CA LEU A 169 8.26 -8.24 -5.93
C LEU A 169 8.47 -9.47 -6.83
N THR A 170 7.65 -9.63 -7.87
CA THR A 170 7.83 -10.69 -8.88
C THR A 170 9.17 -10.51 -9.60
N ILE A 171 9.49 -9.29 -10.05
CA ILE A 171 10.80 -9.00 -10.67
C ILE A 171 11.94 -9.34 -9.71
N ALA A 172 11.83 -8.94 -8.43
CA ALA A 172 12.84 -9.24 -7.43
C ALA A 172 13.05 -10.75 -7.24
N GLY A 173 11.96 -11.53 -7.25
CA GLY A 173 11.99 -13.00 -7.18
C GLY A 173 12.63 -13.64 -8.41
N LEU A 174 12.43 -13.06 -9.61
CA LEU A 174 13.05 -13.51 -10.86
C LEU A 174 14.51 -13.06 -11.02
N SER A 175 14.97 -12.13 -10.18
CA SER A 175 16.33 -11.58 -10.22
C SER A 175 17.34 -12.35 -9.36
N ASP A 176 17.03 -13.58 -8.97
CA ASP A 176 17.99 -14.42 -8.25
C ASP A 176 19.15 -14.80 -9.20
N PRO A 177 20.42 -14.68 -8.76
CA PRO A 177 21.59 -14.96 -9.59
C PRO A 177 21.79 -16.45 -9.89
#